data_AF-A0A6P0PVA6-F1
#
_entry.id   AF-A0A6P0PVA6-F1
#
_cell.length_a   1.000
_cell.length_b   1.000
_cell.length_c   1.000
_cell.angle_alpha   90.00
_cell.angle_beta   90.00
_cell.angle_gamma   90.00
#
_symmetry.space_group_name_H-M   'P 1'
#
loop_
_entity.id
_entity.type
_entity.pdbx_description
1 polymer ?
#
loop_
_entity_poly.entity_id
_entity_poly.type
_entity_poly.pdbx_seq_one_letter_code
_entity_poly.pdbx_strand_id
1 'polypeptide(L)'
;MTNQKLLTKPICIDVNQVAASSTSELHKPDKKLDSVKHYLSLPQSIKEEATKPESSKPELDSEEGLPLLLKAIIEGFVDGVLILNTNKKLFHANESGRRMCSQISQGKSPINSIPQAIWRVCESLIDSRELFGDRKLILEAEINVDKSVKFRVRVRWLTLELSRDPYLLFTLEDKHQSTKNSAITDAIKYGLSHREKEVWLLKKANFTYEEIAQQLCISINTVKKHLKNIYAKQKEVMQY
;
A
#
# COMPACT_ATOMS: atom_id res chain seq x y z
N MET A 1 -21.92 15.14 -17.49
CA MET A 1 -20.61 14.54 -17.15
C MET A 1 -19.96 15.41 -16.08
N THR A 2 -19.72 14.89 -14.89
CA THR A 2 -19.23 15.69 -13.75
C THR A 2 -17.71 15.65 -13.68
N ASN A 3 -17.04 16.81 -13.78
CA ASN A 3 -15.58 16.89 -13.75
C ASN A 3 -15.02 16.42 -12.39
N GLN A 4 -14.08 15.47 -12.43
CA GLN A 4 -13.37 14.99 -11.24
C GLN A 4 -12.34 16.04 -10.80
N LYS A 5 -12.66 16.81 -9.76
CA LYS A 5 -11.74 17.82 -9.23
C LYS A 5 -10.65 17.17 -8.37
N LEU A 6 -9.63 16.63 -9.04
CA LEU A 6 -8.41 16.10 -8.43
C LEU A 6 -7.70 17.18 -7.61
N LEU A 7 -7.79 17.08 -6.29
CA LEU A 7 -7.03 17.89 -5.33
C LEU A 7 -5.62 17.28 -5.11
N THR A 8 -4.92 17.00 -6.21
CA THR A 8 -3.65 16.28 -6.21
C THR A 8 -2.45 17.21 -6.13
N LYS A 9 -1.97 17.45 -4.91
CA LYS A 9 -0.53 17.56 -4.63
C LYS A 9 -0.12 16.27 -3.92
N PRO A 10 0.81 15.46 -4.44
CA PRO A 10 1.20 14.22 -3.79
C PRO A 10 1.88 14.51 -2.45
N ILE A 11 1.47 13.82 -1.39
CA ILE A 11 2.11 13.92 -0.07
C ILE A 11 3.33 13.01 -0.08
N CYS A 12 4.54 13.56 0.08
CA CYS A 12 5.75 12.76 0.24
C CYS A 12 5.90 12.30 1.69
N ILE A 13 6.12 10.99 1.88
CA ILE A 13 6.40 10.37 3.18
C ILE A 13 7.77 9.65 3.06
N ASP A 14 8.66 9.91 4.01
CA ASP A 14 9.93 9.20 4.18
C ASP A 14 9.79 8.24 5.37
N VAL A 15 9.88 6.93 5.10
CA VAL A 15 9.72 5.89 6.14
C VAL A 15 10.75 6.04 7.26
N ASN A 16 11.94 6.56 6.95
CA ASN A 16 13.03 6.68 7.91
C ASN A 16 12.77 7.81 8.92
N GLN A 17 11.97 8.81 8.55
CA GLN A 17 11.50 9.87 9.46
C GLN A 17 10.32 9.43 10.34
N VAL A 18 9.56 8.40 9.92
CA VAL A 18 8.43 7.85 10.70
C VAL A 18 8.91 7.17 11.99
N ALA A 19 10.12 6.58 11.98
CA ALA A 19 10.65 5.82 13.11
C ALA A 19 11.12 6.68 14.31
N ALA A 20 11.33 7.99 14.12
CA ALA A 20 11.96 8.86 15.12
C ALA A 20 11.01 9.36 16.24
N SER A 21 9.73 8.99 16.22
CA SER A 21 8.68 9.54 17.12
C SER A 21 8.11 8.49 18.09
N SER A 22 8.90 7.53 18.54
CA SER A 22 8.42 6.43 19.41
C SER A 22 9.44 5.98 20.46
N THR A 23 9.93 6.94 21.24
CA THR A 23 10.66 6.71 22.49
C THR A 23 10.04 7.53 23.62
N SER A 24 8.90 7.07 24.15
CA SER A 24 8.33 7.59 25.40
C SER A 24 9.12 7.08 26.61
N GLU A 25 9.38 7.94 27.57
CA GLU A 25 10.29 7.69 28.68
C GLU A 25 9.78 6.61 29.66
N LEU A 26 10.68 5.71 30.09
CA LEU A 26 10.34 4.60 30.98
C LEU A 26 10.56 4.96 32.45
N HIS A 27 9.59 5.64 33.08
CA HIS A 27 9.68 6.00 34.50
C HIS A 27 9.32 4.82 35.41
N LYS A 28 10.26 4.39 36.26
CA LYS A 28 10.06 3.35 37.28
C LYS A 28 9.60 3.95 38.62
N PRO A 29 8.75 3.24 39.38
CA PRO A 29 8.79 3.22 40.84
C PRO A 29 9.54 1.97 41.35
N ASP A 30 10.03 2.00 42.60
CA ASP A 30 11.03 1.05 43.12
C ASP A 30 10.65 0.49 44.52
N LYS A 31 10.64 -0.85 44.64
CA LYS A 31 10.82 -1.69 45.87
C LYS A 31 9.79 -1.73 47.03
N LYS A 32 9.81 -2.94 47.66
CA LYS A 32 9.39 -3.34 49.02
C LYS A 32 7.87 -3.42 49.30
N LEU A 33 7.37 -4.26 50.22
CA LEU A 33 8.03 -5.15 51.20
C LEU A 33 7.26 -6.49 51.37
N ASP A 34 7.93 -7.55 51.81
CA ASP A 34 7.34 -8.84 52.17
C ASP A 34 6.50 -8.83 53.46
N SER A 35 5.45 -9.65 53.51
CA SER A 35 4.98 -10.31 54.75
C SER A 35 4.23 -11.63 54.41
N VAL A 36 4.06 -12.52 55.39
CA VAL A 36 3.89 -13.98 55.17
C VAL A 36 2.96 -14.63 56.21
N LYS A 37 2.14 -15.62 55.80
CA LYS A 37 1.17 -16.44 56.59
C LYS A 37 -0.07 -15.65 57.07
N HIS A 38 -1.27 -16.20 57.31
CA HIS A 38 -1.92 -17.54 57.28
C HIS A 38 -3.47 -17.31 57.12
N TYR A 39 -4.45 -18.23 57.03
CA TYR A 39 -4.57 -19.71 57.13
C TYR A 39 -5.90 -20.22 56.47
N LEU A 40 -6.19 -21.53 56.60
CA LEU A 40 -7.49 -22.26 56.54
C LEU A 40 -8.51 -22.09 55.36
N SER A 41 -8.66 -23.21 54.62
CA SER A 41 -9.92 -23.98 54.42
C SER A 41 -11.08 -23.50 53.51
N LEU A 42 -11.35 -24.31 52.49
CA LEU A 42 -12.68 -24.57 51.88
C LEU A 42 -13.52 -25.49 52.80
N PRO A 43 -14.87 -25.52 52.69
CA PRO A 43 -15.50 -26.52 51.82
C PRO A 43 -16.82 -26.11 51.10
N GLN A 44 -16.96 -26.62 49.86
CA GLN A 44 -18.14 -27.23 49.23
C GLN A 44 -19.56 -26.58 49.27
N SER A 45 -20.11 -26.49 48.05
CA SER A 45 -21.47 -26.94 47.66
C SER A 45 -22.72 -26.21 48.19
N ILE A 46 -23.31 -25.37 47.33
CA ILE A 46 -24.77 -25.31 47.14
C ILE A 46 -25.05 -25.50 45.65
N LYS A 47 -26.01 -26.36 45.32
CA LYS A 47 -26.69 -26.38 44.01
C LYS A 47 -28.03 -25.68 44.19
N GLU A 48 -28.45 -24.87 43.23
CA GLU A 48 -29.87 -24.60 43.03
C GLU A 48 -30.17 -24.33 41.55
N GLU A 49 -31.43 -24.53 41.16
CA GLU A 49 -31.84 -24.82 39.79
C GLU A 49 -32.88 -23.79 39.33
N ALA A 50 -32.67 -23.17 38.17
CA ALA A 50 -33.53 -22.09 37.65
C ALA A 50 -33.79 -22.25 36.14
N THR A 51 -34.99 -21.89 35.70
CA THR A 51 -35.64 -22.57 34.56
C THR A 51 -35.86 -21.67 33.34
N LYS A 52 -35.31 -22.08 32.18
CA LYS A 52 -35.62 -21.60 30.80
C LYS A 52 -35.29 -20.11 30.51
N PRO A 53 -35.30 -19.64 29.23
CA PRO A 53 -35.79 -20.27 27.99
C PRO A 53 -34.73 -20.65 26.93
N GLU A 54 -35.16 -21.34 25.88
CA GLU A 54 -34.32 -21.61 24.69
C GLU A 54 -33.96 -20.33 23.93
N SER A 55 -32.67 -20.12 23.66
CA SER A 55 -32.20 -19.13 22.68
C SER A 55 -30.79 -19.44 22.16
N SER A 56 -30.71 -20.27 21.11
CA SER A 56 -29.64 -20.18 20.11
C SER A 56 -30.03 -20.91 18.82
N LYS A 57 -30.32 -20.14 17.76
CA LYS A 57 -29.92 -20.59 16.42
C LYS A 57 -28.38 -20.61 16.41
N PRO A 58 -27.72 -21.56 15.73
CA PRO A 58 -26.26 -21.55 15.65
C PRO A 58 -25.81 -20.24 14.99
N GLU A 59 -24.96 -19.50 15.70
CA GLU A 59 -24.24 -18.35 15.15
C GLU A 59 -23.29 -18.89 14.08
N LEU A 60 -23.58 -18.61 12.81
CA LEU A 60 -22.80 -19.11 11.70
C LEU A 60 -21.59 -18.18 11.49
N ASP A 61 -20.54 -18.39 12.28
CA ASP A 61 -19.21 -17.78 12.11
C ASP A 61 -18.70 -18.00 10.67
N SER A 62 -19.03 -17.05 9.81
CA SER A 62 -18.65 -17.02 8.41
C SER A 62 -17.59 -15.94 8.26
N GLU A 63 -16.32 -16.35 8.09
CA GLU A 63 -15.29 -15.46 7.57
C GLU A 63 -15.69 -15.04 6.15
N GLU A 64 -16.40 -13.92 6.03
CA GLU A 64 -16.88 -13.35 4.76
C GLU A 64 -15.71 -12.85 3.91
N GLY A 65 -15.01 -13.79 3.28
CA GLY A 65 -14.03 -13.50 2.26
C GLY A 65 -14.67 -12.91 1.00
N LEU A 66 -13.88 -12.15 0.24
CA LEU A 66 -14.28 -11.67 -1.08
C LEU A 66 -14.74 -12.84 -1.97
N PRO A 67 -15.82 -12.67 -2.77
CA PRO A 67 -16.25 -13.66 -3.74
C PRO A 67 -15.10 -14.18 -4.61
N LEU A 68 -15.03 -15.49 -4.87
CA LEU A 68 -13.87 -16.14 -5.47
C LEU A 68 -13.40 -15.49 -6.78
N LEU A 69 -14.34 -15.06 -7.64
CA LEU A 69 -14.05 -14.33 -8.88
C LEU A 69 -13.38 -12.97 -8.61
N LEU A 70 -13.89 -12.21 -7.62
CA LEU A 70 -13.32 -10.92 -7.25
C LEU A 70 -11.92 -11.08 -6.64
N LYS A 71 -11.71 -12.12 -5.81
CA LYS A 71 -10.39 -12.48 -5.29
C LYS A 71 -9.41 -12.84 -6.42
N ALA A 72 -9.82 -13.68 -7.38
CA ALA A 72 -8.99 -14.05 -8.52
C ALA A 72 -8.63 -12.85 -9.41
N ILE A 73 -9.59 -11.93 -9.63
CA ILE A 73 -9.34 -10.66 -10.34
C ILE A 73 -8.32 -9.80 -9.59
N ILE A 74 -8.44 -9.67 -8.26
CA ILE A 74 -7.54 -8.84 -7.44
C ILE A 74 -6.12 -9.41 -7.33
N GLU A 75 -5.97 -10.73 -7.22
CA GLU A 75 -4.67 -11.41 -7.25
C GLU A 75 -3.97 -11.30 -8.62
N GLY A 76 -4.70 -11.03 -9.70
CA GLY A 76 -4.15 -10.80 -11.04
C GLY A 76 -3.47 -9.44 -11.27
N PHE A 77 -3.50 -8.51 -10.30
CA PHE A 77 -2.89 -7.18 -10.46
C PHE A 77 -1.38 -7.16 -10.15
N VAL A 78 -0.62 -6.54 -11.06
CA VAL A 78 0.82 -6.24 -10.89
C VAL A 78 1.05 -5.21 -9.76
N ASP A 79 0.12 -4.27 -9.62
CA ASP A 79 0.07 -3.33 -8.50
C ASP A 79 -0.41 -4.02 -7.22
N GLY A 80 0.10 -3.56 -6.08
CA GLY A 80 -0.37 -4.01 -4.78
C GLY A 80 -1.78 -3.49 -4.50
N VAL A 81 -2.72 -4.39 -4.25
CA VAL A 81 -4.10 -4.05 -3.87
C VAL A 81 -4.29 -4.45 -2.42
N LEU A 82 -4.72 -3.50 -1.58
CA LEU A 82 -5.15 -3.76 -0.20
C LEU A 82 -6.57 -3.25 0.00
N ILE A 83 -7.36 -3.97 0.78
CA ILE A 83 -8.69 -3.57 1.27
C ILE A 83 -8.63 -3.63 2.79
N LEU A 84 -8.94 -2.51 3.44
CA LEU A 84 -8.98 -2.35 4.90
C LEU A 84 -10.38 -1.91 5.31
N ASN A 85 -10.76 -2.12 6.58
CA ASN A 85 -11.81 -1.34 7.22
C ASN A 85 -11.24 -0.06 7.87
N THR A 86 -12.11 0.80 8.38
CA THR A 86 -11.74 2.02 9.14
C THR A 86 -10.96 1.71 10.43
N ASN A 87 -11.14 0.52 11.01
CA ASN A 87 -10.50 0.08 12.24
C ASN A 87 -9.07 -0.49 12.04
N LYS A 88 -8.40 -0.08 10.95
CA LYS A 88 -7.04 -0.52 10.55
C LYS A 88 -6.87 -2.02 10.27
N LYS A 89 -7.93 -2.84 10.34
CA LYS A 89 -7.88 -4.29 10.03
C LYS A 89 -7.75 -4.48 8.53
N LEU A 90 -6.69 -5.19 8.10
CA LEU A 90 -6.57 -5.68 6.74
C LEU A 90 -7.66 -6.73 6.49
N PHE A 91 -8.54 -6.47 5.53
CA PHE A 91 -9.59 -7.39 5.10
C PHE A 91 -9.11 -8.27 3.95
N HIS A 92 -8.36 -7.69 3.00
CA HIS A 92 -7.70 -8.45 1.94
C HIS A 92 -6.46 -7.73 1.42
N ALA A 93 -5.49 -8.49 0.93
CA ALA A 93 -4.38 -8.02 0.10
C ALA A 93 -4.15 -9.01 -1.04
N ASN A 94 -3.65 -8.56 -2.19
CA ASN A 94 -3.04 -9.45 -3.17
C ASN A 94 -1.56 -9.73 -2.85
N GLU A 95 -0.94 -10.67 -3.58
CA GLU A 95 0.48 -11.02 -3.40
C GLU A 95 1.40 -9.83 -3.62
N SER A 96 1.16 -9.05 -4.68
CA SER A 96 1.85 -7.79 -4.97
C SER A 96 1.82 -6.84 -3.77
N GLY A 97 0.66 -6.69 -3.12
CA GLY A 97 0.44 -5.84 -1.96
C GLY A 97 1.11 -6.36 -0.69
N ARG A 98 1.02 -7.67 -0.43
CA ARG A 98 1.77 -8.33 0.67
C ARG A 98 3.29 -8.07 0.53
N ARG A 99 3.83 -8.22 -0.68
CA ARG A 99 5.25 -7.96 -0.98
C ARG A 99 5.63 -6.49 -0.77
N MET A 100 4.84 -5.55 -1.31
CA MET A 100 5.12 -4.11 -1.16
C MET A 100 5.01 -3.64 0.29
N CYS A 101 4.05 -4.15 1.08
CA CYS A 101 3.98 -3.88 2.52
C CYS A 101 5.23 -4.38 3.25
N SER A 102 5.70 -5.60 2.95
CA SER A 102 6.94 -6.15 3.54
C SER A 102 8.16 -5.28 3.21
N GLN A 103 8.26 -4.81 1.95
CA GLN A 103 9.33 -3.89 1.51
C GLN A 103 9.26 -2.53 2.25
N ILE A 104 8.07 -1.92 2.34
CA ILE A 104 7.87 -0.62 3.03
C ILE A 104 8.19 -0.74 4.53
N SER A 105 7.81 -1.84 5.18
CA SER A 105 8.16 -2.13 6.57
C SER A 105 9.60 -2.61 6.77
N GLN A 106 10.41 -2.75 5.70
CA GLN A 106 11.77 -3.30 5.76
C GLN A 106 11.84 -4.66 6.50
N GLY A 107 10.79 -5.49 6.37
CA GLY A 107 10.65 -6.77 7.08
C GLY A 107 10.33 -6.69 8.59
N LYS A 108 10.15 -5.48 9.16
CA LYS A 108 10.01 -5.25 10.62
C LYS A 108 8.57 -5.36 11.16
N SER A 109 7.57 -5.49 10.29
CA SER A 109 6.15 -5.56 10.68
C SER A 109 5.58 -6.97 10.50
N PRO A 110 4.68 -7.43 11.38
CA PRO A 110 4.13 -8.78 11.29
C PRO A 110 3.31 -9.00 10.02
N ILE A 111 3.22 -10.27 9.60
CA ILE A 111 2.43 -10.70 8.45
C ILE A 111 0.97 -10.24 8.63
N ASN A 112 0.35 -9.76 7.55
CA ASN A 112 -1.00 -9.16 7.50
C ASN A 112 -1.20 -7.82 8.26
N SER A 113 -0.14 -7.19 8.77
CA SER A 113 -0.21 -5.80 9.27
C SER A 113 0.03 -4.75 8.19
N ILE A 114 -0.48 -3.54 8.41
CA ILE A 114 -0.31 -2.38 7.54
C ILE A 114 0.90 -1.56 8.02
N PRO A 115 1.87 -1.23 7.15
CA PRO A 115 2.93 -0.28 7.48
C PRO A 115 2.35 1.09 7.87
N GLN A 116 2.77 1.67 8.99
CA GLN A 116 2.24 2.95 9.49
C GLN A 116 2.35 4.10 8.46
N ALA A 117 3.36 4.06 7.58
CA ALA A 117 3.52 5.01 6.49
C ALA A 117 2.37 4.93 5.45
N ILE A 118 1.81 3.74 5.18
CA ILE A 118 0.62 3.58 4.34
C ILE A 118 -0.61 4.09 5.09
N TRP A 119 -0.78 3.73 6.37
CA TRP A 119 -1.95 4.15 7.15
C TRP A 119 -2.06 5.68 7.27
N ARG A 120 -0.94 6.39 7.49
CA ARG A 120 -0.93 7.88 7.52
C ARG A 120 -1.48 8.54 6.25
N VAL A 121 -1.51 7.85 5.11
CA VAL A 121 -2.11 8.38 3.87
C VAL A 121 -3.64 8.46 3.97
N CYS A 122 -4.28 7.60 4.76
CA CYS A 122 -5.74 7.54 4.86
C CYS A 122 -6.35 8.23 6.08
N GLU A 123 -5.56 8.62 7.10
CA GLU A 123 -6.08 9.29 8.30
C GLU A 123 -6.89 10.54 7.90
N SER A 124 -6.32 11.44 7.09
CA SER A 124 -7.04 12.62 6.56
C SER A 124 -8.21 12.30 5.60
N LEU A 125 -8.32 11.08 5.06
CA LEU A 125 -9.49 10.63 4.28
C LEU A 125 -10.64 10.16 5.18
N ILE A 126 -10.30 9.56 6.33
CA ILE A 126 -11.24 9.13 7.37
C ILE A 126 -11.81 10.36 8.07
N ASP A 127 -10.93 11.23 8.58
CA ASP A 127 -11.28 12.43 9.35
C ASP A 127 -12.19 13.40 8.56
N SER A 128 -12.06 13.42 7.23
CA SER A 128 -12.81 14.32 6.35
C SER A 128 -14.06 13.70 5.70
N ARG A 129 -14.44 12.45 6.06
CA ARG A 129 -15.60 11.75 5.48
C ARG A 129 -16.89 12.55 5.61
N GLU A 130 -17.16 13.12 6.79
CA GLU A 130 -18.36 13.92 7.06
C GLU A 130 -18.41 15.20 6.24
N LEU A 131 -17.24 15.80 5.95
CA LEU A 131 -17.12 17.05 5.21
C LEU A 131 -17.27 16.89 3.69
N PHE A 132 -17.06 15.67 3.16
CA PHE A 132 -17.06 15.41 1.72
C PHE A 132 -18.11 14.40 1.23
N GLY A 133 -18.70 13.58 2.09
CA GLY A 133 -19.77 12.64 1.75
C GLY A 133 -19.40 11.67 0.61
N ASP A 134 -20.36 11.37 -0.27
CA ASP A 134 -20.18 10.46 -1.42
C ASP A 134 -19.26 11.00 -2.55
N ARG A 135 -18.51 12.08 -2.31
CA ARG A 135 -17.48 12.53 -3.25
C ARG A 135 -16.41 11.46 -3.36
N LYS A 136 -16.18 10.98 -4.59
CA LYS A 136 -15.13 10.01 -4.95
C LYS A 136 -13.73 10.64 -4.85
N LEU A 137 -13.32 10.99 -3.64
CA LEU A 137 -11.99 11.48 -3.33
C LEU A 137 -10.97 10.34 -3.52
N ILE A 138 -9.82 10.69 -4.09
CA ILE A 138 -8.64 9.84 -4.14
C ILE A 138 -7.51 10.65 -3.54
N LEU A 139 -6.90 10.14 -2.47
CA LEU A 139 -5.64 10.67 -1.97
C LEU A 139 -4.48 9.94 -2.67
N GLU A 140 -3.45 10.68 -3.06
CA GLU A 140 -2.22 10.16 -3.68
C GLU A 140 -1.01 10.63 -2.87
N ALA A 141 -0.14 9.70 -2.51
CA ALA A 141 1.07 9.95 -1.73
C ALA A 141 2.24 9.15 -2.31
N GLU A 142 3.47 9.60 -2.05
CA GLU A 142 4.69 8.88 -2.41
C GLU A 142 5.48 8.48 -1.17
N ILE A 143 5.57 7.18 -0.92
CA ILE A 143 6.36 6.59 0.17
C ILE A 143 7.75 6.26 -0.37
N ASN A 144 8.76 6.91 0.20
CA ASN A 144 10.17 6.64 -0.09
C ASN A 144 10.70 5.74 1.04
N VAL A 145 11.20 4.56 0.69
CA VAL A 145 11.74 3.59 1.66
C VAL A 145 13.25 3.76 1.80
N ASP A 146 13.92 3.97 0.67
CA ASP A 146 15.33 4.32 0.54
C ASP A 146 15.54 5.27 -0.66
N LYS A 147 16.76 5.38 -1.18
CA LYS A 147 17.08 6.21 -2.37
C LYS A 147 16.58 5.62 -3.70
N SER A 148 16.19 4.36 -3.73
CA SER A 148 16.03 3.51 -4.91
C SER A 148 14.60 2.97 -5.09
N VAL A 149 13.79 2.95 -4.02
CA VAL A 149 12.44 2.38 -4.00
C VAL A 149 11.42 3.44 -3.59
N LYS A 150 10.56 3.78 -4.54
CA LYS A 150 9.47 4.75 -4.40
C LYS A 150 8.14 4.11 -4.72
N PHE A 151 7.27 4.01 -3.72
CA PHE A 151 5.91 3.53 -3.89
C PHE A 151 4.95 4.70 -4.02
N ARG A 152 4.14 4.72 -5.08
CA ARG A 152 2.92 5.52 -5.09
C ARG A 152 1.84 4.77 -4.33
N VAL A 153 1.21 5.44 -3.37
CA VAL A 153 0.03 4.97 -2.64
C VAL A 153 -1.16 5.80 -3.07
N ARG A 154 -2.24 5.13 -3.49
CA ARG A 154 -3.53 5.73 -3.78
C ARG A 154 -4.57 5.17 -2.85
N VAL A 155 -5.38 6.01 -2.21
CA VAL A 155 -6.43 5.58 -1.29
C VAL A 155 -7.77 6.20 -1.69
N ARG A 156 -8.83 5.38 -1.70
CA ARG A 156 -10.21 5.81 -1.90
C ARG A 156 -11.20 4.97 -1.08
N TRP A 157 -12.36 5.54 -0.80
CA TRP A 157 -13.49 4.79 -0.27
C TRP A 157 -13.95 3.69 -1.23
N LEU A 158 -14.33 2.55 -0.66
CA LEU A 158 -14.86 1.37 -1.33
C LEU A 158 -16.07 0.86 -0.54
N THR A 159 -17.25 0.91 -1.15
CA THR A 159 -18.42 0.19 -0.65
C THR A 159 -18.36 -1.25 -1.15
N LEU A 160 -18.55 -2.21 -0.26
CA LEU A 160 -18.78 -3.62 -0.58
C LEU A 160 -20.10 -4.02 0.07
N GLU A 161 -20.92 -4.81 -0.63
CA GLU A 161 -22.23 -5.27 -0.12
C GLU A 161 -22.11 -6.32 1.00
N LEU A 162 -20.89 -6.62 1.45
CA LEU A 162 -20.55 -7.53 2.54
C LEU A 162 -20.80 -6.90 3.92
N SER A 163 -20.71 -5.57 4.07
CA SER A 163 -21.03 -4.94 5.36
C SER A 163 -21.54 -3.51 5.23
N ARG A 164 -22.09 -2.99 6.33
CA ARG A 164 -22.57 -1.60 6.42
C ARG A 164 -21.45 -0.58 6.60
N ASP A 165 -20.27 -1.02 7.02
CA ASP A 165 -19.11 -0.17 7.22
C ASP A 165 -18.33 0.01 5.90
N PRO A 166 -17.79 1.21 5.64
CA PRO A 166 -17.03 1.45 4.43
C PRO A 166 -15.65 0.78 4.52
N TYR A 167 -15.19 0.27 3.39
CA TYR A 167 -13.81 -0.16 3.22
C TYR A 167 -12.97 0.96 2.59
N LEU A 168 -11.65 0.86 2.76
CA LEU A 168 -10.67 1.66 2.07
C LEU A 168 -9.93 0.78 1.08
N LEU A 169 -9.99 1.12 -0.20
CA LEU A 169 -9.14 0.52 -1.22
C LEU A 169 -7.84 1.29 -1.32
N PHE A 170 -6.73 0.59 -1.13
CA PHE A 170 -5.39 1.07 -1.40
C PHE A 170 -4.86 0.42 -2.69
N THR A 171 -4.22 1.22 -3.51
CA THR A 171 -3.39 0.75 -4.62
C THR A 171 -1.96 1.22 -4.40
N LEU A 172 -1.02 0.27 -4.39
CA LEU A 172 0.41 0.46 -4.24
C LEU A 172 1.08 0.19 -5.59
N GLU A 173 1.84 1.15 -6.11
CA GLU A 173 2.59 1.03 -7.35
C GLU A 173 4.08 1.24 -7.06
N ASP A 174 4.91 0.24 -7.37
CA ASP A 174 6.36 0.41 -7.46
C ASP A 174 6.68 1.26 -8.70
N LYS A 175 7.04 2.53 -8.50
CA LYS A 175 7.30 3.46 -9.60
C LYS A 175 8.52 3.08 -10.42
N HIS A 176 9.48 2.32 -9.88
CA HIS A 176 10.66 1.88 -10.61
C HIS A 176 10.33 0.65 -11.47
N GLN A 177 9.62 -0.34 -10.93
CA GLN A 177 9.20 -1.51 -11.70
C GLN A 177 8.10 -1.17 -12.74
N SER A 178 7.16 -0.27 -12.42
CA SER A 178 6.17 0.29 -13.36
C SER A 178 6.86 0.96 -14.56
N THR A 179 7.80 1.86 -14.27
CA THR A 179 8.67 2.52 -15.28
C THR A 179 9.44 1.52 -16.14
N LYS A 180 10.07 0.51 -15.53
CA LYS A 180 10.83 -0.54 -16.22
C LYS A 180 9.95 -1.39 -17.14
N ASN A 181 8.78 -1.81 -16.66
CA ASN A 181 7.80 -2.53 -17.46
C ASN A 181 7.33 -1.69 -18.66
N SER A 182 7.01 -0.41 -18.45
CA SER A 182 6.64 0.51 -19.53
C SER A 182 7.75 0.64 -20.59
N ALA A 183 9.01 0.79 -20.16
CA ALA A 183 10.15 0.88 -21.07
C ALA A 183 10.39 -0.41 -21.88
N ILE A 184 10.15 -1.59 -21.28
CA ILE A 184 10.24 -2.90 -21.96
C ILE A 184 9.11 -3.04 -23.00
N THR A 185 7.87 -2.72 -22.63
CA THR A 185 6.72 -2.77 -23.55
C THR A 185 6.91 -1.83 -24.74
N ASP A 186 7.34 -0.59 -24.50
CA ASP A 186 7.69 0.37 -25.55
C ASP A 186 8.85 -0.16 -26.43
N ALA A 187 9.87 -0.77 -25.83
CA ALA A 187 11.02 -1.30 -26.55
C ALA A 187 10.68 -2.46 -27.49
N ILE A 188 9.62 -3.21 -27.20
CA ILE A 188 9.03 -4.21 -28.11
C ILE A 188 8.17 -3.50 -29.16
N LYS A 189 7.21 -2.68 -28.72
CA LYS A 189 6.22 -2.00 -29.58
C LYS A 189 6.85 -1.14 -30.69
N TYR A 190 7.95 -0.45 -30.41
CA TYR A 190 8.61 0.46 -31.35
C TYR A 190 9.86 -0.14 -32.03
N GLY A 191 10.13 -1.44 -31.90
CA GLY A 191 11.30 -2.07 -32.54
C GLY A 191 12.63 -1.41 -32.16
N LEU A 192 12.83 -1.13 -30.87
CA LEU A 192 14.03 -0.44 -30.39
C LEU A 192 15.25 -1.37 -30.45
N SER A 193 16.37 -0.88 -30.99
CA SER A 193 17.66 -1.58 -30.95
C SER A 193 18.18 -1.65 -29.52
N HIS A 194 19.07 -2.61 -29.20
CA HIS A 194 19.57 -2.83 -27.83
C HIS A 194 19.99 -1.53 -27.13
N ARG A 195 20.77 -0.69 -27.81
CA ARG A 195 21.24 0.60 -27.28
C ARG A 195 20.14 1.65 -27.09
N GLU A 196 19.12 1.62 -27.94
CA GLU A 196 17.92 2.44 -27.78
C GLU A 196 17.08 1.97 -26.57
N LYS A 197 17.06 0.67 -26.25
CA LYS A 197 16.38 0.14 -25.04
C LYS A 197 17.04 0.65 -23.75
N GLU A 198 18.36 0.65 -23.68
CA GLU A 198 19.11 1.18 -22.52
C GLU A 198 18.84 2.67 -22.31
N VAL A 199 18.96 3.48 -23.37
CA VAL A 199 18.67 4.93 -23.32
C VAL A 199 17.21 5.19 -22.97
N TRP A 200 16.26 4.39 -23.49
CA TRP A 200 14.84 4.55 -23.20
C TRP A 200 14.49 4.19 -21.75
N LEU A 201 15.08 3.13 -21.21
CA LEU A 201 14.88 2.70 -19.81
C LEU A 201 15.31 3.80 -18.83
N LEU A 202 16.52 4.34 -19.00
CA LEU A 202 17.02 5.43 -18.15
C LEU A 202 16.22 6.72 -18.36
N LYS A 203 15.82 7.04 -19.60
CA LYS A 203 15.01 8.25 -19.84
C LYS A 203 13.61 8.16 -19.25
N LYS A 204 12.99 6.96 -19.28
CA LYS A 204 11.72 6.65 -18.60
C LYS A 204 11.86 6.78 -17.08
N ALA A 205 13.02 6.43 -16.51
CA ALA A 205 13.35 6.67 -15.11
C ALA A 205 13.67 8.15 -14.77
N ASN A 206 13.40 9.08 -15.70
CA ASN A 206 13.56 10.54 -15.58
C ASN A 206 15.01 11.05 -15.48
N PHE A 207 16.00 10.24 -15.84
CA PHE A 207 17.39 10.68 -15.90
C PHE A 207 17.59 11.82 -16.92
N THR A 208 18.51 12.73 -16.61
CA THR A 208 19.01 13.79 -17.50
C THR A 208 19.84 13.23 -18.66
N TYR A 209 20.14 14.02 -19.68
CA TYR A 209 20.97 13.53 -20.80
C TYR A 209 22.43 13.33 -20.36
N GLU A 210 22.84 14.08 -19.35
CA GLU A 210 24.13 14.10 -18.70
C GLU A 210 24.34 12.82 -17.87
N GLU A 211 23.37 12.46 -17.02
CA GLU A 211 23.41 11.20 -16.25
C GLU A 211 23.32 9.97 -17.16
N ILE A 212 22.48 9.98 -18.21
CA ILE A 212 22.41 8.88 -19.19
C ILE A 212 23.74 8.76 -19.95
N ALA A 213 24.36 9.88 -20.33
CA ALA A 213 25.66 9.90 -21.00
C ALA A 213 26.76 9.29 -20.11
N GLN A 214 26.79 9.68 -18.84
CA GLN A 214 27.73 9.14 -17.85
C GLN A 214 27.50 7.64 -17.58
N GLN A 215 26.26 7.24 -17.29
CA GLN A 215 25.93 5.86 -16.91
C GLN A 215 26.12 4.86 -18.06
N LEU A 216 25.94 5.29 -19.31
CA LEU A 216 26.15 4.46 -20.49
C LEU A 216 27.52 4.69 -21.15
N CYS A 217 28.40 5.53 -20.60
CA CYS A 217 29.72 5.87 -21.15
C CYS A 217 29.68 6.33 -22.62
N ILE A 218 28.77 7.25 -22.97
CA ILE A 218 28.60 7.82 -24.32
C ILE A 218 28.42 9.34 -24.28
N SER A 219 28.63 10.02 -25.40
CA SER A 219 28.42 11.48 -25.45
C SER A 219 26.93 11.85 -25.28
N ILE A 220 26.68 13.03 -24.70
CA ILE A 220 25.34 13.65 -24.62
C ILE A 220 24.70 13.78 -26.02
N ASN A 221 25.50 14.00 -27.06
CA ASN A 221 25.01 14.04 -28.45
C ASN A 221 24.57 12.67 -28.95
N THR A 222 25.22 11.59 -28.51
CA THR A 222 24.81 10.21 -28.77
C THR A 222 23.48 9.89 -28.08
N VAL A 223 23.29 10.33 -26.82
CA VAL A 223 22.00 10.21 -26.11
C VAL A 223 20.88 10.94 -26.86
N LYS A 224 21.11 12.20 -27.25
CA LYS A 224 20.17 13.01 -28.06
C LYS A 224 19.83 12.33 -29.40
N LYS A 225 20.81 11.71 -30.07
CA LYS A 225 20.61 10.95 -31.31
C LYS A 225 19.73 9.71 -31.10
N HIS A 226 20.00 8.90 -30.07
CA HIS A 226 19.16 7.73 -29.76
C HIS A 226 17.72 8.14 -29.43
N LEU A 227 17.53 9.18 -28.62
CA LEU A 227 16.18 9.68 -28.31
C LEU A 227 15.45 10.18 -29.56
N LYS A 228 16.12 10.91 -30.47
CA LYS A 228 15.53 11.32 -31.75
C LYS A 228 15.04 10.12 -32.57
N ASN A 229 15.85 9.06 -32.66
CA ASN A 229 15.46 7.81 -33.34
C ASN A 229 14.26 7.12 -32.68
N ILE A 230 14.25 7.05 -31.34
CA ILE A 230 13.15 6.45 -30.58
C ILE A 230 11.83 7.21 -30.84
N TYR A 231 11.85 8.54 -30.83
CA TYR A 231 10.67 9.35 -31.12
C TYR A 231 10.21 9.24 -32.59
N ALA A 232 11.12 9.01 -33.55
CA ALA A 232 10.75 8.71 -34.94
C ALA A 232 9.98 7.38 -35.04
N LYS A 233 10.54 6.30 -34.49
CA LYS A 233 9.90 4.96 -34.44
C LYS A 233 8.55 4.99 -33.70
N GLN A 234 8.44 5.78 -32.64
CA GLN A 234 7.16 6.01 -31.94
C GLN A 234 6.12 6.66 -32.84
N LYS A 235 6.51 7.69 -33.60
CA LYS A 235 5.62 8.37 -34.54
C LYS A 235 5.20 7.43 -35.67
N GLU A 236 6.14 6.68 -36.25
CA GLU A 236 5.86 5.67 -37.29
C GLU A 236 4.77 4.68 -36.84
N VAL A 237 4.88 4.13 -35.62
CA VAL A 237 3.89 3.19 -35.04
C VAL A 237 2.58 3.86 -34.56
N MET A 238 2.53 5.20 -34.51
CA MET A 238 1.32 5.98 -34.16
C MET A 238 0.65 6.66 -35.37
N GLN A 239 1.12 6.39 -36.59
CA GLN A 239 0.55 6.93 -37.84
C GLN A 239 -0.17 5.86 -38.70
N TYR A 240 -0.44 4.70 -38.10
CA TYR A 240 -1.31 3.62 -38.61
C TYR A 240 -2.42 3.34 -37.59
#